data_AF-A0A962LIB4-F1
#
_entry.id   AF-A0A962LIB4-F1
#
_cell.length_a   1.000
_cell.length_b   1.000
_cell.length_c   1.000
_cell.angle_alpha   90.00
_cell.angle_beta   90.00
_cell.angle_gamma   90.00
#
_symmetry.space_group_name_H-M   'P 1'
#
loop_
_entity.id
_entity.type
_entity.pdbx_description
1 polymer ?
#
loop_
_entity_poly.entity_id
_entity_poly.type
_entity_poly.pdbx_seq_one_letter_code
_entity_poly.pdbx_strand_id
1 'polypeptide(L)'
;MDEKLQKIVDYLNEVKTRCTYGAVAEVLDVNPKNIGAYLGERRPEVSWIVNSKTHEPTDYLDAEKHPDLYRTDRVISSAEVLRRNLGL
;
A
#
# COMPACT_ATOMS: atom_id res chain seq x y z
N MET A 1 -0.65 -4.96 14.29
CA MET A 1 -0.48 -4.04 13.15
C MET A 1 -0.80 -2.64 13.66
N ASP A 2 -0.08 -1.62 13.24
CA ASP A 2 -0.35 -0.22 13.62
C ASP A 2 -1.75 0.21 13.13
N GLU A 3 -2.52 0.95 13.94
CA GLU A 3 -3.89 1.36 13.61
C GLU A 3 -3.95 2.20 12.33
N LYS A 4 -2.96 3.07 12.10
CA LYS A 4 -2.90 3.89 10.88
C LYS A 4 -2.56 3.03 9.67
N LEU A 5 -1.66 2.04 9.83
CA LEU A 5 -1.33 1.12 8.74
C LEU A 5 -2.54 0.29 8.33
N GLN A 6 -3.30 -0.23 9.30
CA GLN A 6 -4.55 -0.94 9.03
C GLN A 6 -5.53 -0.03 8.27
N LYS A 7 -5.73 1.23 8.73
CA LYS A 7 -6.61 2.19 8.05
C LYS A 7 -6.19 2.47 6.60
N ILE A 8 -4.89 2.55 6.33
CA ILE A 8 -4.36 2.68 4.97
C ILE A 8 -4.71 1.45 4.14
N VAL A 9 -4.47 0.25 4.66
CA VAL A 9 -4.76 -1.01 3.97
C VAL A 9 -6.26 -1.14 3.67
N ASP A 10 -7.14 -0.89 4.63
CA ASP A 10 -8.59 -0.90 4.44
C ASP A 10 -9.02 0.06 3.33
N TYR A 11 -8.54 1.31 3.37
CA TYR A 11 -8.83 2.29 2.33
C TYR A 11 -8.39 1.81 0.95
N LEU A 12 -7.17 1.31 0.80
CA LEU A 12 -6.65 0.85 -0.50
C LEU A 12 -7.43 -0.35 -1.05
N ASN A 13 -7.91 -1.24 -0.17
CA ASN A 13 -8.80 -2.34 -0.56
C ASN A 13 -10.16 -1.84 -1.03
N GLU A 14 -10.75 -0.87 -0.33
CA GLU A 14 -12.03 -0.28 -0.70
C GLU A 14 -11.96 0.42 -2.06
N VAL A 15 -10.96 1.28 -2.25
CA VAL A 15 -10.80 2.06 -3.50
C VAL A 15 -10.05 1.30 -4.59
N LYS A 16 -9.59 0.07 -4.31
CA LYS A 16 -8.86 -0.81 -5.23
C LYS A 16 -7.73 -0.09 -5.97
N THR A 17 -6.92 0.65 -5.23
CA THR A 17 -5.89 1.53 -5.78
C THR A 17 -4.53 1.20 -5.19
N ARG A 18 -3.50 1.15 -6.04
CA ARG A 18 -2.12 0.89 -5.61
C ARG A 18 -1.52 2.11 -4.92
N CYS A 19 -0.65 1.88 -3.96
CA CYS A 19 0.05 2.93 -3.21
C CYS A 19 1.53 2.58 -3.05
N THR A 20 2.42 3.55 -3.14
CA THR A 20 3.85 3.28 -2.99
C THR A 20 4.26 3.13 -1.53
N TYR A 21 5.26 2.28 -1.24
CA TYR A 21 5.85 2.16 0.10
C TYR A 21 6.28 3.52 0.67
N GLY A 22 6.78 4.43 -0.17
CA GLY A 22 7.21 5.76 0.25
C GLY A 22 6.04 6.61 0.79
N ALA A 23 4.92 6.65 0.08
CA ALA A 23 3.73 7.38 0.51
C ALA A 23 3.20 6.83 1.85
N VAL A 24 3.11 5.50 1.99
CA VAL A 24 2.68 4.87 3.25
C VAL A 24 3.63 5.22 4.40
N ALA A 25 4.94 5.12 4.16
CA ALA A 25 5.95 5.38 5.17
C ALA A 25 5.94 6.82 5.69
N GLU A 26 5.72 7.80 4.82
CA GLU A 26 5.64 9.21 5.19
C GLU A 26 4.32 9.55 5.93
N VAL A 27 3.22 8.84 5.69
CA VAL A 27 2.01 8.95 6.52
C VAL A 27 2.24 8.40 7.94
N LEU A 28 3.01 7.33 8.05
CA LEU A 28 3.31 6.66 9.31
C LEU A 28 4.51 7.25 10.05
N ASP A 29 5.25 8.18 9.44
CA ASP A 29 6.51 8.74 9.96
C ASP A 29 7.56 7.65 10.25
N VAL A 30 7.69 6.67 9.35
CA VAL A 30 8.63 5.55 9.49
C VAL A 30 9.50 5.40 8.23
N ASN A 31 10.54 4.57 8.33
CA ASN A 31 11.36 4.24 7.17
C ASN A 31 10.59 3.31 6.20
N PRO A 32 10.53 3.60 4.88
CA PRO A 32 9.83 2.76 3.90
C PRO A 32 10.31 1.31 3.85
N LYS A 33 11.57 1.04 4.21
CA LYS A 33 12.10 -0.33 4.30
C LYS A 33 11.43 -1.17 5.39
N ASN A 34 10.89 -0.53 6.43
CA ASN A 34 10.25 -1.22 7.55
C ASN A 34 8.78 -1.56 7.26
N ILE A 35 8.15 -0.91 6.27
CA ILE A 35 6.73 -1.14 5.94
C ILE A 35 6.48 -2.60 5.57
N GLY A 36 7.36 -3.23 4.79
CA GLY A 36 7.23 -4.65 4.46
C GLY A 36 7.15 -5.54 5.70
N ALA A 37 7.96 -5.26 6.72
CA ALA A 37 7.92 -5.98 8.00
C ALA A 37 6.64 -5.67 8.81
N TYR A 38 6.14 -4.44 8.76
CA TYR A 38 4.91 -4.05 9.46
C TYR A 38 3.63 -4.61 8.82
N LEU A 39 3.65 -4.89 7.52
CA LEU A 39 2.53 -5.53 6.81
C LEU A 39 2.33 -6.99 7.23
N GLY A 40 3.40 -7.64 7.71
CA GLY A 40 3.38 -9.02 8.16
C GLY A 40 3.27 -10.00 6.99
N GLU A 41 2.37 -10.97 7.12
CA GLU A 41 2.17 -12.01 6.12
C GLU A 41 1.63 -11.45 4.80
N ARG A 42 2.19 -11.93 3.68
CA ARG A 42 1.80 -11.56 2.33
C ARG A 42 0.41 -12.09 2.05
N ARG A 43 -0.49 -11.19 1.66
CA ARG A 43 -1.88 -11.52 1.32
C ARG A 43 -2.44 -10.50 0.33
N PRO A 44 -3.51 -10.85 -0.40
CA PRO A 44 -4.12 -9.96 -1.38
C PRO A 44 -4.38 -8.55 -0.85
N GLU A 45 -4.85 -8.44 0.40
CA GLU A 45 -5.21 -7.17 1.02
C GLU A 45 -4.04 -6.19 1.17
N VAL A 46 -2.81 -6.67 1.32
CA VAL A 46 -1.63 -5.81 1.50
C VAL A 46 -0.82 -5.64 0.22
N SER A 47 -1.16 -6.41 -0.83
CA SER A 47 -0.50 -6.36 -2.14
C SER A 47 -0.71 -5.03 -2.90
N TRP A 48 -1.61 -4.17 -2.43
CA TRP A 48 -1.79 -2.81 -2.93
C TRP A 48 -0.58 -1.92 -2.70
N ILE A 49 0.28 -2.26 -1.74
CA ILE A 49 1.47 -1.49 -1.44
C ILE A 49 2.61 -1.98 -2.32
N VAL A 50 3.07 -1.10 -3.20
CA VAL A 50 3.95 -1.41 -4.31
C VAL A 50 5.23 -0.60 -4.29
N ASN A 51 6.23 -1.08 -5.01
CA ASN A 51 7.47 -0.35 -5.25
C ASN A 51 7.20 0.89 -6.12
N SER A 52 7.85 2.01 -5.81
CA SER A 52 7.68 3.26 -6.57
C SER A 52 8.27 3.21 -7.98
N LYS A 53 9.18 2.28 -8.27
CA LYS A 53 9.80 2.14 -9.60
C LYS A 53 9.08 1.13 -10.48
N THR A 54 8.69 -0.02 -9.93
CA THR A 54 8.06 -1.10 -10.71
C THR A 54 6.53 -1.06 -10.65
N HIS A 55 5.95 -0.36 -9.67
CA HIS A 55 4.52 -0.40 -9.36
C HIS A 55 3.99 -1.81 -9.08
N GLU A 56 4.89 -2.69 -8.63
CA GLU A 56 4.59 -4.06 -8.22
C GLU A 56 4.83 -4.30 -6.74
N PRO A 57 4.05 -5.19 -6.10
CA PRO A 57 4.31 -5.61 -4.73
C PRO A 57 5.59 -6.46 -4.65
N THR A 58 6.40 -6.23 -3.62
CA THR A 58 7.74 -6.81 -3.52
C THR A 58 7.68 -8.23 -2.92
N ASP A 59 8.23 -9.22 -3.62
CA ASP A 59 8.25 -10.64 -3.21
C ASP A 59 6.86 -11.30 -3.10
N TYR A 60 5.87 -10.87 -3.90
CA TYR A 60 4.54 -11.50 -3.93
C TYR A 60 4.43 -12.50 -5.08
N LEU A 61 3.93 -13.69 -4.79
CA LEU A 61 3.45 -14.64 -5.78
C LEU A 61 2.15 -14.14 -6.41
N ASP A 62 1.86 -14.57 -7.64
CA ASP A 62 0.63 -14.15 -8.33
C ASP A 62 -0.65 -14.53 -7.58
N ALA A 63 -0.64 -15.64 -6.82
CA ALA A 63 -1.74 -16.05 -5.95
C ALA A 63 -1.91 -15.16 -4.69
N GLU A 64 -0.87 -14.44 -4.29
CA GLU A 64 -0.88 -13.53 -3.14
C GLU A 64 -1.24 -12.09 -3.54
N LYS A 65 -1.31 -11.80 -4.85
CA LYS A 65 -1.71 -10.50 -5.38
C LYS A 65 -3.22 -10.39 -5.41
N HIS A 66 -3.73 -9.18 -5.18
CA HIS A 66 -5.16 -8.92 -5.33
C HIS A 66 -5.60 -9.11 -6.81
N PRO A 67 -6.72 -9.77 -7.10
CA PRO A 67 -7.18 -9.98 -8.48
C PRO A 67 -7.44 -8.64 -9.22
N ASP A 68 -7.96 -7.64 -8.52
CA ASP A 68 -8.12 -6.27 -9.06
C ASP A 68 -6.83 -5.41 -9.03
N LEU A 69 -5.65 -5.94 -8.68
CA LEU A 69 -4.43 -5.13 -8.49
C LEU A 69 -4.06 -4.31 -9.73
N TYR A 70 -4.24 -4.89 -10.91
CA TYR A 70 -3.93 -4.28 -12.20
C TYR A 70 -5.17 -3.70 -12.91
N ARG A 71 -6.31 -3.61 -12.22
CA ARG A 71 -7.55 -3.08 -12.80
C ARG A 71 -7.45 -1.58 -13.14
N THR A 72 -6.64 -0.84 -12.39
CA THR A 72 -6.40 0.59 -12.58
C THR A 72 -4.91 0.87 -12.70
N ASP A 73 -4.53 1.80 -13.58
CA ASP A 73 -3.14 2.25 -13.71
C ASP A 73 -2.76 3.32 -12.68
N ARG A 74 -3.74 3.87 -11.96
CA ARG A 74 -3.51 4.91 -10.96
C ARG A 74 -2.75 4.35 -9.75
N VAL A 75 -1.66 5.03 -9.38
CA VAL A 75 -0.85 4.73 -8.18
C VAL A 75 -0.74 5.97 -7.32
N ILE A 76 -0.99 5.84 -6.01
CA ILE A 76 -0.78 6.90 -5.03
C ILE A 76 0.70 6.90 -4.63
N SER A 77 1.45 7.89 -5.12
CA SER A 77 2.88 8.05 -4.83
C SER A 77 3.20 9.18 -3.84
N SER A 78 2.23 10.07 -3.57
CA SER A 78 2.38 11.19 -2.62
C SER A 78 1.63 10.91 -1.33
N ALA A 79 2.29 11.14 -0.19
CA ALA A 79 1.67 11.00 1.12
C ALA A 79 0.60 12.07 1.37
N GLU A 80 0.74 13.26 0.79
CA GLU A 80 -0.27 14.32 0.89
C GLU A 80 -1.61 13.88 0.30
N VAL A 81 -1.57 13.20 -0.86
CA VAL A 81 -2.76 12.62 -1.48
C VAL A 81 -3.35 11.52 -0.59
N LEU A 82 -2.50 10.68 0.00
CA LEU A 82 -2.95 9.61 0.89
C LEU A 82 -3.60 10.18 2.17
N ARG A 83 -3.00 11.18 2.82
CA ARG A 83 -3.56 11.88 4.00
C ARG A 83 -4.90 12.51 3.70
N ARG A 84 -4.98 13.25 2.59
CA ARG A 84 -6.23 13.88 2.11
C ARG A 84 -7.34 12.86 1.92
N ASN A 85 -7.05 11.72 1.31
CA ASN A 85 -8.04 10.66 1.08
C ASN A 85 -8.51 9.99 2.38
N LEU A 86 -7.61 9.86 3.37
CA LEU A 86 -7.90 9.27 4.68
C LEU A 86 -8.55 10.25 5.67
N GLY A 87 -8.66 11.53 5.31
CA GLY A 87 -9.15 12.61 6.18
C GLY A 87 -8.22 12.88 7.37
N LEU A 88 -6.91 12.73 7.18
CA LEU A 88 -5.86 12.96 8.18
C LEU A 88 -5.18 14.33 8.01
#